data_AF-A0A373W0V8-F1
#
_entry.id   AF-A0A373W0V8-F1
#
_cell.length_a   1.000
_cell.length_b   1.000
_cell.length_c   1.000
_cell.angle_alpha   90.00
_cell.angle_beta   90.00
_cell.angle_gamma   90.00
#
_symmetry.space_group_name_H-M   'P 1'
#
loop_
_entity.id
_entity.type
_entity.pdbx_description
1 polymer ?
#
loop_
_entity_poly.entity_id
_entity_poly.type
_entity_poly.pdbx_seq_one_letter_code
_entity_poly.pdbx_strand_id
1 'polypeptide(L)'
;MKKLKLLAMSLAAIMTVSTVGMGDYAAVKGDDTTTCEVSTFSGNECVTYGKTVTSDMGVSSGSLSDIVDGNENNLWIAGGRITGTITIDLGAYYKISDFKIVF
;
A
#
# COMPACT_ATOMS: atom_id res chain seq x y z
N MET A 1 -33.28 31.11 24.31
CA MET A 1 -31.87 30.96 23.86
C MET A 1 -31.76 29.70 23.02
N LYS A 2 -31.04 29.77 21.89
CA LYS A 2 -31.03 28.79 20.79
C LYS A 2 -30.48 27.42 21.21
N LYS A 3 -31.04 26.36 20.60
CA LYS A 3 -30.67 24.93 20.75
C LYS A 3 -29.25 24.66 20.21
N LEU A 4 -28.53 23.73 20.83
CA LEU A 4 -27.57 22.86 20.14
C LEU A 4 -27.58 21.47 20.81
N LYS A 5 -28.20 20.49 20.15
CA LYS A 5 -28.07 19.07 20.49
C LYS A 5 -26.84 18.55 19.76
N LEU A 6 -25.80 18.15 20.48
CA LEU A 6 -24.67 17.42 19.92
C LEU A 6 -25.05 15.94 19.84
N LEU A 7 -25.49 15.48 18.67
CA LEU A 7 -25.59 14.05 18.37
C LEU A 7 -24.20 13.59 17.93
N ALA A 8 -23.47 12.90 18.81
CA ALA A 8 -22.34 12.09 18.37
C ALA A 8 -22.91 10.75 17.89
N MET A 9 -23.18 10.65 16.59
CA MET A 9 -23.46 9.37 15.93
C MET A 9 -22.18 8.52 15.94
N SER A 10 -22.24 7.33 16.53
CA SER A 10 -21.21 6.32 16.35
C SER A 10 -21.15 5.93 14.87
N LEU A 11 -19.99 6.09 14.24
CA LEU A 11 -19.76 5.59 12.90
C LEU A 11 -19.62 4.07 12.96
N ALA A 12 -20.72 3.34 12.75
CA ALA A 12 -20.64 1.93 12.41
C ALA A 12 -20.35 1.85 10.91
N ALA A 13 -19.11 1.52 10.55
CA ALA A 13 -18.77 1.16 9.18
C ALA A 13 -19.44 -0.20 8.87
N ILE A 14 -20.60 -0.17 8.23
CA ILE A 14 -21.25 -1.36 7.68
C ILE A 14 -20.60 -1.63 6.32
N MET A 15 -19.81 -2.70 6.22
CA MET A 15 -19.30 -3.21 4.95
C MET A 15 -20.18 -4.38 4.53
N THR A 16 -21.03 -4.17 3.52
CA THR A 16 -21.85 -5.24 2.94
C THR A 16 -21.13 -5.79 1.71
N VAL A 17 -20.78 -7.08 1.73
CA VAL A 17 -20.27 -7.81 0.56
C VAL A 17 -21.30 -8.89 0.20
N SER A 18 -21.90 -8.80 -0.98
CA SER A 18 -22.59 -9.94 -1.58
C SER A 18 -21.79 -10.45 -2.76
N THR A 19 -21.19 -11.63 -2.63
CA THR A 19 -20.71 -12.37 -3.80
C THR A 19 -21.91 -13.09 -4.42
N VAL A 20 -22.15 -12.91 -5.71
CA VAL A 20 -22.94 -13.85 -6.51
C VAL A 20 -22.02 -14.38 -7.60
N GLY A 21 -21.78 -15.69 -7.57
CA GLY A 21 -20.89 -16.36 -8.50
C GLY A 21 -21.54 -16.62 -9.86
N MET A 22 -20.64 -16.79 -10.83
CA MET A 22 -20.75 -17.53 -12.10
C MET A 22 -21.39 -16.79 -13.27
N GLY A 23 -20.52 -16.33 -14.18
CA GLY A 23 -20.86 -15.98 -15.54
C GLY A 23 -21.26 -17.22 -16.34
N ASP A 24 -22.56 -17.38 -16.51
CA ASP A 24 -23.21 -17.77 -17.76
C ASP A 24 -24.58 -17.06 -17.77
N TYR A 25 -24.57 -15.74 -17.96
CA TYR A 25 -25.81 -14.96 -18.09
C TYR A 25 -25.91 -14.35 -19.48
N ALA A 26 -26.62 -15.07 -20.36
CA ALA A 26 -27.28 -14.48 -21.51
C ALA A 26 -28.22 -13.36 -21.01
N ALA A 27 -28.17 -12.21 -21.69
CA ALA A 27 -28.85 -10.99 -21.27
C ALA A 27 -30.36 -11.22 -21.04
N VAL A 28 -30.80 -11.08 -19.78
CA VAL A 28 -32.21 -10.95 -19.42
C VAL A 28 -32.59 -9.47 -19.59
N LYS A 29 -33.58 -9.18 -20.43
CA LYS A 29 -34.14 -7.83 -20.59
C LYS A 29 -35.02 -7.47 -19.40
N GLY A 30 -34.81 -6.28 -18.83
CA GLY A 30 -35.85 -5.51 -18.17
C GLY A 30 -35.52 -5.05 -16.75
N ASP A 31 -35.50 -3.73 -16.59
CA ASP A 31 -35.42 -2.93 -15.35
C ASP A 31 -34.02 -2.52 -14.82
N ASP A 32 -33.98 -1.29 -14.30
CA ASP A 32 -32.80 -0.45 -14.06
C ASP A 32 -31.84 -1.05 -13.02
N THR A 33 -30.96 -1.94 -13.48
CA THR A 33 -29.91 -2.52 -12.63
C THR A 33 -28.73 -1.56 -12.55
N THR A 34 -28.60 -0.88 -11.40
CA THR A 34 -27.37 -0.17 -11.05
C THR A 34 -26.26 -1.20 -10.87
N THR A 35 -25.27 -1.22 -11.76
CA THR A 35 -24.14 -2.14 -11.65
C THR A 35 -23.05 -1.53 -10.77
N CYS A 36 -22.72 -2.18 -9.66
CA CYS A 36 -21.57 -1.85 -8.83
C CYS A 36 -20.44 -2.86 -9.09
N GLU A 37 -19.23 -2.38 -9.31
CA GLU A 37 -18.03 -3.22 -9.29
C GLU A 37 -17.41 -3.17 -7.89
N VAL A 38 -17.07 -4.34 -7.34
CA VAL A 38 -16.31 -4.46 -6.09
C VAL A 38 -15.08 -5.29 -6.40
N SER A 39 -13.91 -4.66 -6.38
CA SER A 39 -12.63 -5.33 -6.55
C SER A 39 -11.95 -5.49 -5.18
N THR A 40 -11.56 -6.71 -4.82
CA THR A 40 -10.69 -6.98 -3.67
C THR A 40 -9.26 -7.13 -4.15
N PHE A 41 -8.39 -6.18 -3.81
CA PHE A 41 -6.95 -6.29 -4.06
C PHE A 41 -6.35 -7.23 -3.01
N SER A 42 -6.04 -8.47 -3.41
CA SER A 42 -5.26 -9.40 -2.58
C SER A 42 -3.80 -9.34 -3.00
N GLY A 43 -2.97 -8.70 -2.19
CA GLY A 43 -1.53 -8.70 -2.35
C GLY A 43 -0.91 -7.82 -1.27
N ASN A 44 -0.11 -8.42 -0.39
CA ASN A 44 0.85 -7.64 0.38
C ASN A 44 1.95 -7.20 -0.59
N GLU A 45 1.67 -6.19 -1.41
CA GLU A 45 2.68 -5.56 -2.24
C GLU A 45 3.63 -4.77 -1.34
N CYS A 46 4.93 -4.92 -1.56
CA CYS A 46 5.92 -4.14 -0.82
C CYS A 46 5.82 -2.67 -1.21
N VAL A 47 5.42 -1.82 -0.27
CA VAL A 47 5.16 -0.39 -0.53
C VAL A 47 6.42 0.43 -0.78
N THR A 48 7.61 -0.17 -0.60
CA THR A 48 8.90 0.50 -0.83
C THR A 48 9.39 0.35 -2.27
N TYR A 49 8.86 -0.59 -3.07
CA TYR A 49 9.41 -0.86 -4.39
C TYR A 49 9.39 0.36 -5.32
N GLY A 50 10.53 0.63 -5.95
CA GLY A 50 10.73 1.77 -6.85
C GLY A 50 10.66 3.15 -6.19
N LYS A 51 10.60 3.22 -4.85
CA LYS A 51 10.58 4.49 -4.12
C LYS A 51 11.96 5.16 -4.11
N THR A 52 11.96 6.46 -3.87
CA THR A 52 13.22 7.19 -3.74
C THR A 52 13.88 6.86 -2.40
N VAL A 53 15.15 6.49 -2.46
CA VAL A 53 15.97 6.20 -1.28
C VAL A 53 17.07 7.25 -1.17
N THR A 54 17.27 7.77 0.03
CA THR A 54 18.37 8.67 0.39
C THR A 54 19.16 8.09 1.54
N SER A 55 20.44 8.43 1.62
CA SER A 55 21.31 8.05 2.73
C SER A 55 22.25 9.20 3.08
N ASP A 56 22.68 9.24 4.34
CA ASP A 56 23.79 10.08 4.81
C ASP A 56 25.17 9.49 4.47
N MET A 57 25.21 8.28 3.91
CA MET A 57 26.42 7.57 3.54
C MET A 57 26.75 7.72 2.06
N GLY A 58 28.04 7.65 1.73
CA GLY A 58 28.48 7.49 0.35
C GLY A 58 28.13 6.11 -0.20
N VAL A 59 28.46 5.88 -1.46
CA VAL A 59 28.28 4.58 -2.13
C VAL A 59 29.66 3.96 -2.36
N SER A 60 29.87 2.74 -1.84
CA SER A 60 31.06 1.94 -2.14
C SER A 60 30.84 1.06 -3.37
N SER A 61 29.67 0.42 -3.44
CA SER A 61 29.22 -0.42 -4.56
C SER A 61 27.69 -0.46 -4.60
N GLY A 62 27.14 -0.86 -5.75
CA GLY A 62 25.70 -0.87 -6.00
C GLY A 62 25.12 0.54 -6.09
N SER A 63 23.80 0.64 -5.96
CA SER A 63 23.05 1.90 -5.97
C SER A 63 22.00 1.91 -4.88
N LEU A 64 21.63 3.10 -4.37
CA LEU A 64 20.56 3.22 -3.37
C LEU A 64 19.21 2.64 -3.85
N SER A 65 18.97 2.61 -5.17
CA SER A 65 17.80 1.97 -5.77
C SER A 65 17.72 0.47 -5.51
N ASP A 66 18.86 -0.19 -5.28
CA ASP A 66 18.93 -1.65 -5.10
C ASP A 66 18.30 -2.07 -3.75
N ILE A 67 18.15 -1.14 -2.80
CA ILE A 67 17.44 -1.38 -1.52
C ILE A 67 15.94 -1.68 -1.76
N VAL A 68 15.38 -1.19 -2.87
CA VAL A 68 13.94 -1.22 -3.15
C VAL A 68 13.62 -1.73 -4.56
N ASP A 69 14.51 -2.50 -5.18
CA ASP A 69 14.32 -3.03 -6.54
C ASP A 69 13.54 -4.37 -6.55
N GLY A 70 13.36 -4.99 -5.38
CA GLY A 70 12.70 -6.30 -5.23
C GLY A 70 13.59 -7.49 -5.56
N ASN A 71 14.89 -7.28 -5.78
CA ASN A 71 15.88 -8.32 -6.03
C ASN A 71 16.85 -8.45 -4.85
N GLU A 72 16.67 -9.49 -4.05
CA GLU A 72 17.48 -9.76 -2.85
C GLU A 72 18.95 -10.11 -3.13
N ASN A 73 19.36 -10.23 -4.39
CA ASN A 73 20.76 -10.46 -4.78
C ASN A 73 21.51 -9.19 -5.18
N ASN A 74 20.81 -8.07 -5.36
CA ASN A 74 21.39 -6.78 -5.66
C ASN A 74 21.47 -5.95 -4.37
N LEU A 75 22.68 -5.61 -3.93
CA LEU A 75 22.88 -4.95 -2.65
C LEU A 75 23.55 -3.59 -2.81
N TRP A 76 22.99 -2.59 -2.14
CA TRP A 76 23.71 -1.34 -1.88
C TRP A 76 24.75 -1.55 -0.79
N ILE A 77 25.99 -1.14 -1.05
CA ILE A 77 27.08 -1.18 -0.07
C ILE A 77 27.45 0.25 0.30
N ALA A 78 27.19 0.61 1.56
CA ALA A 78 27.55 1.91 2.11
C ALA A 78 29.05 2.17 2.02
N GLY A 79 29.41 3.34 1.49
CA GLY A 79 30.77 3.87 1.51
C GLY A 79 31.02 4.65 2.79
N GLY A 80 31.91 4.17 3.65
CA GLY A 80 32.38 4.91 4.83
C GLY A 80 32.19 4.16 6.15
N ARG A 81 31.63 4.87 7.15
CA ARG A 81 31.51 4.44 8.55
C ARG A 81 30.65 3.18 8.77
N ILE A 82 30.80 2.61 9.95
CA ILE A 82 30.14 1.38 10.45
C ILE A 82 28.64 1.59 10.78
N THR A 83 28.16 2.83 10.79
CA THR A 83 26.76 3.17 11.08
C THR A 83 26.31 4.25 10.11
N GLY A 84 25.13 4.07 9.53
CA GLY A 84 24.52 4.99 8.59
C GLY A 84 22.99 4.88 8.64
N THR A 85 22.33 5.86 8.03
CA THR A 85 20.88 5.97 7.96
C THR A 85 20.44 5.89 6.51
N ILE A 86 19.34 5.17 6.27
CA ILE A 86 18.61 5.24 5.00
C ILE A 86 17.23 5.83 5.27
N THR A 87 16.73 6.62 4.33
CA THR A 87 15.35 7.14 4.34
C THR A 87 14.70 6.78 3.01
N ILE A 88 13.55 6.13 3.09
CA ILE A 88 12.73 5.76 1.92
C ILE A 88 11.50 6.66 1.92
N ASP A 89 11.33 7.46 0.87
CA ASP A 89 10.11 8.28 0.70
C ASP A 89 9.01 7.45 0.05
N LEU A 90 7.99 7.09 0.84
CA LEU A 90 6.87 6.29 0.37
C LEU A 90 5.91 7.10 -0.53
N GLY A 91 5.99 8.43 -0.52
CA GLY A 91 5.13 9.35 -1.29
C GLY A 91 3.70 9.51 -0.74
N ALA A 92 3.33 8.77 0.30
CA ALA A 92 2.05 8.86 1.00
C ALA A 92 2.15 8.20 2.39
N TYR A 93 1.10 8.33 3.19
CA TYR A 93 0.98 7.60 4.45
C TYR A 93 0.49 6.17 4.23
N TYR A 94 1.26 5.20 4.71
CA TYR A 94 0.91 3.79 4.67
C TYR A 94 0.79 3.23 6.08
N LYS A 95 -0.18 2.34 6.30
CA LYS A 95 -0.16 1.43 7.44
C LYS A 95 0.72 0.24 7.08
N ILE A 96 1.88 0.14 7.71
CA ILE A 96 2.81 -0.97 7.51
C ILE A 96 2.35 -2.15 8.37
N SER A 97 2.15 -3.31 7.74
CA SER A 97 1.74 -4.55 8.42
C SER A 97 2.92 -5.45 8.78
N ASP A 98 4.03 -5.36 8.05
CA ASP A 98 5.24 -6.16 8.24
C ASP A 98 6.47 -5.43 7.69
N PHE A 99 7.67 -5.85 8.11
CA PHE A 99 8.94 -5.26 7.68
C PHE A 99 10.04 -6.33 7.56
N LYS A 100 10.72 -6.36 6.41
CA LYS A 100 11.82 -7.28 6.11
C LYS A 100 13.08 -6.51 5.75
N ILE A 101 14.23 -6.90 6.30
CA ILE A 101 15.57 -6.46 5.88
C ILE A 101 16.34 -7.70 5.41
N VAL A 102 17.07 -7.57 4.31
CA VAL A 102 17.99 -8.59 3.78
C VAL A 102 19.41 -8.00 3.75
N PHE A 103 20.42 -8.82 4.07
CA PHE A 103 21.83 -8.45 4.11
C PHE A 103 22.65 -9.36 3.20
#